data_AF-A0A420M906-F1
#
_entry.id   AF-A0A420M906-F1
#
_cell.length_a   1.000
_cell.length_b   1.000
_cell.length_c   1.000
_cell.angle_alpha   90.00
_cell.angle_beta   90.00
_cell.angle_gamma   90.00
#
_symmetry.space_group_name_H-M   'P 1'
#
loop_
_entity.id
_entity.type
_entity.pdbx_description
1 polymer ?
#
loop_
_entity_poly.entity_id
_entity_poly.type
_entity_poly.pdbx_seq_one_letter_code
_entity_poly.pdbx_strand_id
1 'polypeptide(L)'
;MAEAFPKNFIDYEEYPQSADIQNRCVSIIGNLFHAPAGLSVGTSTIGSSEAIMLAVLAMKKRRKARRLAEGKATDSPNLVMSSAVQVVWEKAMRYLEIEERFVYCTPDRYILDPAEAINLCDENTIGICMILGTTYTGEY
;
A
#
# COMPACT_ATOMS: atom_id res chain seq x y z
N MET A 1 -17.83 -8.86 20.71
CA MET A 1 -16.37 -9.08 20.62
C MET A 1 -15.93 -10.27 21.48
N ALA A 2 -16.31 -10.34 22.76
CA ALA A 2 -15.92 -11.45 23.66
C ALA A 2 -16.24 -12.85 23.11
N GLU A 3 -17.40 -13.04 22.47
CA GLU A 3 -17.81 -14.33 21.89
C GLU A 3 -16.91 -14.83 20.75
N ALA A 4 -16.20 -13.93 20.07
CA ALA A 4 -15.32 -14.28 18.96
C ALA A 4 -13.84 -14.35 19.36
N PHE A 5 -13.49 -14.03 20.60
CA PHE A 5 -12.11 -14.01 21.10
C PHE A 5 -11.34 -15.33 20.91
N PRO A 6 -11.93 -16.53 21.11
CA PRO A 6 -11.19 -17.78 20.91
C PRO A 6 -11.09 -18.21 19.44
N LYS A 7 -11.73 -17.51 18.49
CA LYS A 7 -11.70 -17.88 17.07
C LYS A 7 -10.36 -17.48 16.46
N ASN A 8 -9.65 -18.45 15.90
CA ASN A 8 -8.45 -18.20 15.14
C ASN A 8 -8.81 -17.80 13.70
N PHE A 9 -8.58 -16.53 13.33
CA PHE A 9 -9.03 -16.04 12.03
C PHE A 9 -8.40 -16.74 10.84
N ILE A 10 -7.12 -17.15 10.92
CA ILE A 10 -6.42 -17.76 9.78
C ILE A 10 -6.89 -19.19 9.47
N ASP A 11 -7.67 -19.79 10.37
CA ASP A 11 -8.15 -21.16 10.25
C ASP A 11 -9.49 -21.20 9.51
N TYR A 12 -9.42 -21.10 8.18
CA TYR A 12 -10.61 -20.98 7.32
C TYR A 12 -11.42 -22.29 7.24
N GLU A 13 -10.79 -23.43 7.50
CA GLU A 13 -11.46 -24.73 7.49
C GLU A 13 -12.35 -24.90 8.73
N GLU A 14 -11.84 -24.49 9.90
CA GLU A 14 -12.60 -24.56 11.16
C GLU A 14 -13.62 -23.41 11.30
N TYR A 15 -13.34 -22.25 10.70
CA TYR A 15 -14.20 -21.06 10.78
C TYR A 15 -14.63 -20.49 9.42
N PRO A 16 -15.30 -21.27 8.55
CA PRO A 16 -15.62 -20.86 7.20
C PRO A 16 -16.55 -19.63 7.14
N GLN A 17 -17.44 -19.45 8.12
CA GLN A 17 -18.28 -18.26 8.21
C GLN A 17 -17.48 -16.99 8.54
N SER A 18 -16.38 -17.09 9.29
CA SER A 18 -15.50 -15.94 9.54
C SER A 18 -14.79 -15.49 8.26
N ALA A 19 -14.32 -16.44 7.44
CA ALA A 19 -13.73 -16.16 6.14
C ALA A 19 -14.74 -15.54 5.16
N ASP A 20 -15.97 -16.07 5.12
CA ASP A 20 -17.05 -15.49 4.31
C ASP A 20 -17.38 -14.04 4.71
N ILE A 21 -17.43 -13.74 6.02
CA ILE A 21 -17.59 -12.36 6.51
C ILE A 21 -16.45 -11.47 6.02
N GLN A 22 -15.19 -11.92 6.07
CA GLN A 22 -14.07 -11.15 5.53
C GLN A 22 -14.20 -10.89 4.02
N ASN A 23 -14.63 -11.88 3.23
CA ASN A 23 -14.82 -11.72 1.79
C ASN A 23 -15.93 -10.71 1.45
N ARG A 24 -17.00 -10.67 2.26
CA ARG A 24 -18.04 -9.66 2.15
C ARG A 24 -17.52 -8.26 2.49
N CYS A 25 -16.74 -8.11 3.57
CA CYS A 25 -16.10 -6.84 3.92
C CYS A 25 -15.19 -6.33 2.79
N VAL A 26 -14.39 -7.21 2.19
CA VAL A 26 -13.55 -6.86 1.01
C VAL A 26 -14.42 -6.39 -0.16
N SER A 27 -15.53 -7.06 -0.42
CA SER A 27 -16.46 -6.67 -1.50
C SER A 27 -17.14 -5.32 -1.23
N ILE A 28 -17.54 -5.06 0.02
CA ILE A 28 -18.14 -3.79 0.43
C ILE A 28 -17.14 -2.63 0.27
N ILE A 29 -15.90 -2.81 0.74
CA ILE A 29 -14.85 -1.78 0.63
C ILE A 29 -14.45 -1.57 -0.82
N GLY A 30 -14.33 -2.64 -1.62
CA GLY A 30 -14.04 -2.53 -3.05
C GLY A 30 -15.11 -1.73 -3.79
N ASN A 31 -16.39 -1.98 -3.48
CA ASN A 31 -17.49 -1.18 -4.02
C ASN A 31 -17.42 0.30 -3.56
N LEU A 32 -17.14 0.54 -2.27
CA LEU A 32 -16.96 1.89 -1.72
C LEU A 32 -15.85 2.68 -2.46
N PHE A 33 -14.77 2.00 -2.85
CA PHE A 33 -13.67 2.59 -3.62
C PHE A 33 -13.84 2.46 -5.14
N HIS A 34 -15.05 2.17 -5.62
CA HIS A 34 -15.38 2.09 -7.04
C HIS A 34 -14.45 1.13 -7.83
N ALA A 35 -14.09 0.00 -7.22
CA ALA A 35 -13.34 -1.04 -7.90
C ALA A 35 -14.09 -1.54 -9.15
N PRO A 36 -13.38 -1.96 -10.21
CA PRO A 36 -14.01 -2.52 -11.41
C PRO A 36 -15.01 -3.64 -11.10
N ALA A 37 -16.05 -3.77 -11.93
CA ALA A 37 -17.11 -4.75 -11.73
C ALA A 37 -16.55 -6.19 -11.63
N GLY A 38 -17.03 -6.94 -10.65
CA GLY A 38 -16.60 -8.31 -10.36
C GLY A 38 -16.27 -8.51 -8.88
N LEU A 39 -15.58 -9.61 -8.57
CA LEU A 39 -15.11 -9.88 -7.22
C LEU A 39 -13.96 -8.92 -6.87
N SER A 40 -14.13 -8.13 -5.82
CA SER A 40 -13.07 -7.27 -5.29
C SER A 40 -11.90 -8.11 -4.77
N VAL A 41 -10.67 -7.73 -5.11
CA VAL A 41 -9.45 -8.42 -4.66
C VAL A 41 -8.89 -7.69 -3.45
N GLY A 42 -8.76 -8.39 -2.33
CA GLY A 42 -8.24 -7.85 -1.08
C GLY A 42 -8.22 -8.87 0.05
N THR A 43 -7.76 -8.45 1.22
CA THR A 43 -7.71 -9.26 2.45
C THR A 43 -7.85 -8.36 3.67
N SER A 44 -8.31 -8.90 4.79
CA SER A 44 -8.14 -8.24 6.09
C SER A 44 -6.67 -8.27 6.51
N THR A 45 -6.27 -7.24 7.24
CA THR A 45 -4.96 -7.14 7.91
C THR A 45 -5.17 -6.70 9.35
N ILE A 46 -4.14 -6.83 10.19
CA ILE A 46 -4.16 -6.31 11.57
C ILE A 46 -4.29 -4.78 11.58
N GLY A 47 -3.74 -4.13 10.56
CA GLY A 47 -3.91 -2.70 10.34
C GLY A 47 -3.25 -2.23 9.04
N SER A 48 -3.31 -0.91 8.82
CA SER A 48 -2.75 -0.28 7.62
C SER A 48 -1.25 -0.55 7.42
N SER A 49 -0.51 -0.78 8.51
CA SER A 49 0.91 -1.15 8.45
C SER A 49 1.17 -2.40 7.61
N GLU A 50 0.44 -3.48 7.89
CA GLU A 50 0.55 -4.73 7.14
C GLU A 50 0.00 -4.57 5.72
N ALA A 51 -1.13 -3.86 5.57
CA ALA A 51 -1.71 -3.59 4.25
C ALA A 51 -0.74 -2.83 3.33
N ILE A 52 -0.02 -1.83 3.87
CA ILE A 52 1.00 -1.07 3.13
C ILE A 52 2.16 -1.98 2.72
N MET A 53 2.65 -2.84 3.63
CA MET A 53 3.72 -3.78 3.28
C MET A 53 3.31 -4.75 2.17
N LEU A 54 2.08 -5.28 2.21
CA LEU A 54 1.54 -6.14 1.15
C LEU A 54 1.40 -5.37 -0.18
N ALA A 55 0.91 -4.14 -0.15
CA ALA A 55 0.79 -3.29 -1.33
C ALA A 55 2.16 -2.99 -1.96
N VAL A 56 3.17 -2.67 -1.14
CA VAL A 56 4.55 -2.43 -1.59
C VAL A 56 5.17 -3.70 -2.18
N LEU A 57 4.96 -4.87 -1.57
CA LEU A 57 5.39 -6.15 -2.13
C LEU A 57 4.77 -6.42 -3.50
N ALA A 58 3.47 -6.14 -3.66
CA ALA A 58 2.80 -6.27 -4.95
C ALA A 58 3.38 -5.32 -6.00
N MET A 59 3.64 -4.06 -5.65
CA MET A 59 4.29 -3.08 -6.53
C MET A 59 5.69 -3.53 -6.95
N LYS A 60 6.53 -3.96 -5.99
CA LYS A 60 7.89 -4.47 -6.24
C LYS A 60 7.88 -5.69 -7.16
N LYS A 61 7.00 -6.68 -6.89
CA LYS A 61 6.88 -7.89 -7.72
C LYS A 61 6.40 -7.57 -9.14
N ARG A 62 5.39 -6.72 -9.30
CA ARG A 62 4.87 -6.31 -10.62
C ARG A 62 5.92 -5.58 -11.45
N ARG A 63 6.67 -4.65 -10.84
CA ARG A 63 7.77 -3.94 -11.51
C ARG A 63 8.90 -4.89 -11.90
N LYS A 64 9.29 -5.82 -11.03
CA LYS A 64 10.29 -6.85 -11.34
C LYS A 64 9.88 -7.71 -12.52
N ALA A 65 8.64 -8.22 -12.53
CA ALA A 65 8.13 -9.04 -13.63
C ALA A 65 8.16 -8.29 -14.97
N ARG A 66 7.72 -7.02 -14.98
CA ARG A 66 7.80 -6.16 -16.18
C ARG A 66 9.23 -5.98 -16.67
N ARG A 67 10.17 -5.66 -15.77
CA ARG A 67 11.59 -5.45 -16.12
C ARG A 67 12.23 -6.73 -16.68
N LEU A 68 11.93 -7.90 -16.12
CA LEU A 68 12.39 -9.19 -16.65
C LEU A 68 11.85 -9.45 -18.06
N ALA A 69 10.58 -9.18 -18.32
CA ALA A 69 9.98 -9.32 -19.64
C ALA A 69 10.62 -8.38 -20.68
N GLU A 70 11.09 -7.21 -20.25
CA GLU A 70 11.82 -6.25 -21.09
C GLU A 70 13.32 -6.54 -21.20
N GLY A 71 13.85 -7.59 -20.56
CA GLY A 71 15.28 -7.88 -20.52
C GLY A 71 16.13 -6.83 -19.79
N LYS A 72 15.51 -6.04 -18.90
CA LYS A 72 16.18 -4.96 -18.15
C LYS A 72 16.54 -5.39 -16.74
N ALA A 73 17.51 -4.68 -16.15
CA ALA A 73 17.96 -4.92 -14.79
C ALA A 73 16.82 -4.73 -13.76
N THR A 74 16.79 -5.51 -12.70
CA THR A 74 15.67 -5.51 -11.72
C THR A 74 16.05 -4.95 -10.36
N ASP A 75 17.30 -4.54 -10.21
CA ASP A 75 17.87 -3.90 -9.04
C ASP A 75 17.28 -2.49 -8.81
N SER A 76 17.63 -1.96 -7.65
CA SER A 76 17.44 -0.56 -7.26
C SER A 76 16.01 0.00 -7.42
N PRO A 77 14.95 -0.70 -6.95
CA PRO A 77 13.60 -0.13 -6.97
C PRO A 77 13.52 1.08 -6.02
N ASN A 78 12.74 2.09 -6.41
CA ASN A 78 12.42 3.25 -5.55
C ASN A 78 10.91 3.48 -5.44
N LEU A 79 10.49 4.18 -4.38
CA LEU A 79 9.12 4.66 -4.19
C LEU A 79 9.15 6.15 -3.86
N VAL A 80 8.35 6.94 -4.58
CA VAL A 80 8.20 8.38 -4.33
C VAL A 80 7.11 8.62 -3.30
N MET A 81 7.37 9.46 -2.30
CA MET A 81 6.42 9.76 -1.23
C MET A 81 6.64 11.14 -0.62
N SER A 82 5.68 11.62 0.16
CA SER A 82 5.85 12.87 0.93
C SER A 82 6.82 12.65 2.10
N SER A 83 7.61 13.66 2.48
CA SER A 83 8.38 13.63 3.73
C SER A 83 7.49 13.55 4.98
N ALA A 84 6.18 13.79 4.83
CA ALA A 84 5.17 13.67 5.88
C ALA A 84 4.45 12.30 5.91
N VAL A 85 5.02 11.27 5.30
CA VAL A 85 4.48 9.90 5.39
C VAL A 85 4.38 9.41 6.84
N GLN A 86 3.43 8.53 7.09
CA GLN A 86 3.40 7.74 8.31
C GLN A 86 4.57 6.73 8.30
N VAL A 87 5.21 6.52 9.46
CA VAL A 87 6.46 5.76 9.64
C VAL A 87 6.48 4.33 9.04
N VAL A 88 5.33 3.73 8.77
CA VAL A 88 5.27 2.39 8.15
C VAL A 88 5.78 2.38 6.71
N TRP A 89 5.69 3.49 5.99
CA TRP A 89 6.27 3.60 4.66
C TRP A 89 7.79 3.45 4.72
N GLU A 90 8.44 4.13 5.65
CA GLU A 90 9.89 4.00 5.88
C GLU A 90 10.27 2.56 6.30
N LYS A 91 9.47 1.94 7.18
CA LYS A 91 9.67 0.53 7.55
C LYS A 91 9.57 -0.39 6.33
N ALA A 92 8.56 -0.19 5.49
CA ALA A 92 8.37 -0.99 4.28
C ALA A 92 9.55 -0.81 3.32
N MET A 93 10.02 0.43 3.11
CA MET A 93 11.16 0.69 2.21
C MET A 93 12.45 0.04 2.74
N ARG A 94 12.72 0.20 4.04
CA ARG A 94 13.90 -0.38 4.68
C ARG A 94 13.88 -1.91 4.66
N TYR A 95 12.78 -2.54 5.08
CA TYR A 95 12.70 -4.00 5.18
C TYR A 95 12.63 -4.69 3.83
N LEU A 96 12.10 -3.99 2.82
CA LEU A 96 11.93 -4.54 1.49
C LEU A 96 12.99 -4.03 0.51
N GLU A 97 14.07 -3.38 0.99
CA GLU A 97 15.19 -2.91 0.17
C GLU A 97 14.72 -2.08 -1.04
N ILE A 98 14.01 -0.99 -0.75
CA ILE A 98 13.52 -0.02 -1.73
C ILE A 98 14.07 1.35 -1.34
N GLU A 99 14.59 2.09 -2.31
CA GLU A 99 15.07 3.45 -2.12
C GLU A 99 13.88 4.40 -1.84
N GLU A 100 14.05 5.23 -0.81
CA GLU A 100 13.09 6.26 -0.42
C GLU A 100 13.34 7.54 -1.24
N ARG A 101 12.32 8.06 -1.91
CA ARG A 101 12.39 9.37 -2.57
C ARG A 101 11.34 10.29 -2.01
N PHE A 102 11.79 11.38 -1.38
CA PHE A 102 10.91 12.31 -0.68
C PHE A 102 10.65 13.59 -1.48
N VAL A 103 9.38 13.95 -1.57
CA VAL A 103 8.92 15.33 -1.81
C VAL A 103 8.81 16.00 -0.46
N TYR A 104 9.59 17.04 -0.23
CA TYR A 104 9.65 17.70 1.07
C TYR A 104 8.51 18.71 1.25
N CYS A 105 8.01 18.82 2.48
CA CYS A 105 7.11 19.91 2.86
C CYS A 105 7.82 21.26 2.71
N THR A 106 7.06 22.27 2.32
CA THR A 106 7.49 23.68 2.33
C THR A 106 6.79 24.41 3.48
N PRO A 107 7.21 25.65 3.82
CA PRO A 107 6.53 26.43 4.85
C PRO A 107 5.04 26.66 4.60
N ASP A 108 4.60 26.61 3.34
CA ASP A 108 3.25 26.90 2.85
C ASP A 108 2.51 25.67 2.27
N ARG A 109 3.17 24.51 2.16
CA ARG A 109 2.57 23.26 1.63
C ARG A 109 3.06 22.05 2.43
N TYR A 110 2.12 21.39 3.10
CA TYR A 110 2.40 20.22 3.95
C TYR A 110 1.98 18.88 3.32
N ILE A 111 1.41 18.93 2.11
CA ILE A 111 1.03 17.76 1.30
C ILE A 111 2.00 17.52 0.15
N LEU A 112 1.86 16.36 -0.49
CA LEU A 112 2.67 15.98 -1.65
C LEU A 112 2.41 16.94 -2.82
N ASP A 113 3.47 17.49 -3.42
CA ASP A 113 3.35 18.17 -4.70
C ASP A 113 3.28 17.18 -5.86
N PRO A 114 2.24 17.25 -6.70
CA PRO A 114 2.13 16.33 -7.83
C PRO A 114 3.25 16.49 -8.86
N ALA A 115 3.72 17.72 -9.14
CA ALA A 115 4.73 17.95 -10.15
C ALA A 115 6.11 17.49 -9.68
N GLU A 116 6.48 17.78 -8.44
CA GLU A 116 7.71 17.32 -7.81
C GLU A 116 7.73 15.79 -7.70
N ALA A 117 6.62 15.17 -7.32
CA ALA A 117 6.50 13.72 -7.27
C ALA A 117 6.74 13.06 -8.64
N ILE A 118 6.18 13.64 -9.71
CA ILE A 118 6.41 13.16 -11.08
C ILE A 118 7.88 13.35 -11.48
N ASN A 119 8.49 14.48 -11.14
CA ASN A 119 9.89 14.78 -11.47
C ASN A 119 10.89 13.83 -10.76
N LEU A 120 10.52 13.25 -9.63
CA LEU A 120 11.33 12.24 -8.93
C LEU A 120 11.19 10.82 -9.48
N CYS A 121 10.22 10.58 -10.39
CA CYS A 121 10.01 9.27 -10.98
C CYS A 121 11.05 8.95 -12.05
N ASP A 122 11.51 7.70 -12.08
CA ASP A 122 12.37 7.15 -13.13
C ASP A 122 11.91 5.74 -13.53
N GLU A 123 12.72 5.04 -14.34
CA GLU A 123 12.40 3.69 -14.81
C GLU A 123 12.42 2.62 -13.69
N ASN A 124 12.93 2.96 -12.51
CA ASN A 124 13.03 2.10 -11.35
C ASN A 124 11.92 2.36 -10.31
N THR A 125 11.15 3.43 -10.47
CA THR A 125 10.01 3.76 -9.62
C THR A 125 8.92 2.69 -9.69
N ILE A 126 8.52 2.19 -8.51
CA ILE A 126 7.47 1.18 -8.38
C ILE A 126 6.08 1.78 -8.17
N GLY A 127 6.02 3.04 -7.73
CA GLY A 127 4.80 3.79 -7.48
C GLY A 127 5.06 5.14 -6.78
N ILE A 128 3.98 5.89 -6.59
CA ILE A 128 3.92 7.12 -5.80
C ILE A 128 2.93 6.88 -4.65
N CYS A 129 3.31 7.23 -3.42
CA CYS A 129 2.44 7.20 -2.26
C CYS A 129 1.64 8.52 -2.17
N MET A 130 0.33 8.42 -2.36
CA MET A 130 -0.63 9.49 -2.04
C MET A 130 -1.24 9.21 -0.67
N ILE A 131 -1.41 10.26 0.14
CA ILE A 131 -1.95 10.15 1.50
C ILE A 131 -3.28 10.89 1.55
N LEU A 132 -4.38 10.13 1.60
CA LEU A 132 -5.71 10.70 1.84
C LEU A 132 -5.92 10.90 3.34
N GLY A 133 -5.37 12.00 3.86
CA GLY A 133 -5.41 12.36 5.29
C GLY A 133 -4.05 12.21 5.92
N THR A 134 -3.25 13.26 5.86
CA THR A 134 -1.94 13.25 6.51
C THR A 134 -2.09 13.11 8.03
N THR A 135 -1.16 12.40 8.66
CA THR A 135 -1.18 12.24 10.12
C THR A 135 -0.89 13.53 10.89
N TYR A 136 -0.25 14.49 10.23
CA TYR A 136 0.21 15.73 10.85
C TYR A 136 -0.81 16.87 10.73
N THR A 137 -1.50 16.98 9.59
CA THR A 137 -2.42 18.10 9.30
C THR A 137 -3.85 17.66 8.99
N GLY A 138 -4.08 16.39 8.64
CA GLY A 138 -5.38 15.88 8.21
C GLY A 138 -5.77 16.28 6.79
N GLU A 139 -4.89 16.98 6.08
CA GLU A 139 -5.10 17.45 4.70
C GLU A 139 -5.03 16.30 3.68
N TYR A 140 -5.68 16.49 2.52
CA TYR A 140 -5.85 15.51 1.44
C TYR A 140 -5.15 15.96 0.16
#